data_AF-A0A2V4C2A1-F1
#
_entry.id   AF-A0A2V4C2A1-F1
#
_cell.length_a   1.000
_cell.length_b   1.000
_cell.length_c   1.000
_cell.angle_alpha   90.00
_cell.angle_beta   90.00
_cell.angle_gamma   90.00
#
_symmetry.space_group_name_H-M   'P 1'
#
loop_
_entity.id
_entity.type
_entity.pdbx_description
1 polymer ?
#
loop_
_entity_poly.entity_id
_entity_poly.type
_entity_poly.pdbx_seq_one_letter_code
_entity_poly.pdbx_strand_id
1 'polypeptide(L)'
;MKTPLITIIAILLPLFISAQNSDPSKPELQHTLYPWMEPKVPNMKNTKPFTRNKIQRAKNRIAREEQKLIKLGQEEWKIELDLKAQLEKLKQLENSSEKSNEPDHQKNIEKAKTQIAKTQEKLNKTKTEVALSTKTLNDNEIALKEARLEKSGS
;
A
#
# COMPACT_ATOMS: atom_id res chain seq x y z
N MET A 1 14.39 -17.70 22.07
CA MET A 1 13.43 -18.12 21.02
C MET A 1 13.47 -17.07 19.90
N LYS A 2 14.35 -17.23 18.91
CA LYS A 2 14.68 -16.20 17.88
C LYS A 2 14.72 -16.80 16.47
N THR A 3 13.69 -17.54 16.09
CA THR A 3 13.61 -18.20 14.77
C THR A 3 12.26 -18.10 14.03
N PRO A 4 11.33 -17.16 14.27
CA PRO A 4 10.09 -17.14 13.48
C PRO A 4 10.26 -16.55 12.08
N LEU A 5 11.32 -15.77 11.82
CA LEU A 5 11.45 -14.97 10.59
C LEU A 5 12.02 -15.78 9.41
N ILE A 6 12.90 -16.75 9.69
CA ILE A 6 13.51 -17.61 8.66
C ILE A 6 12.51 -18.65 8.13
N THR A 7 11.60 -19.12 8.99
CA THR A 7 10.53 -20.06 8.60
C THR A 7 9.50 -19.44 7.67
N ILE A 8 9.18 -18.15 7.85
CA ILE A 8 8.23 -17.44 6.98
C ILE A 8 8.83 -17.25 5.57
N ILE A 9 10.13 -16.97 5.47
CA ILE A 9 10.82 -16.81 4.18
C ILE A 9 10.88 -18.15 3.42
N ALA A 10 11.11 -19.27 4.12
CA ALA A 10 11.18 -20.60 3.51
C ALA A 10 9.83 -21.08 2.91
N ILE A 11 8.70 -20.65 3.46
CA ILE A 11 7.36 -21.01 2.98
C ILE A 11 6.97 -20.24 1.69
N LEU A 12 7.54 -19.06 1.46
CA LEU A 12 7.19 -18.19 0.33
C LEU A 12 8.06 -18.43 -0.93
N LEU A 13 9.19 -19.13 -0.80
CA LEU A 13 10.13 -19.42 -1.88
C LEU A 13 9.60 -20.29 -3.05
N PRO A 14 8.69 -21.27 -2.86
CA PRO A 14 8.23 -22.12 -3.97
C PRO A 14 7.37 -21.40 -5.02
N LEU A 15 6.88 -20.19 -4.74
CA LEU A 15 5.92 -19.49 -5.62
C LEU A 15 6.58 -18.80 -6.84
N PHE A 16 7.91 -18.82 -6.96
CA PHE A 16 8.64 -18.11 -8.01
C PHE A 16 9.22 -19.00 -9.13
N ILE A 17 8.96 -20.32 -9.15
CA ILE A 17 9.62 -21.25 -10.10
C ILE A 17 8.89 -21.38 -11.46
N SER A 18 7.70 -20.82 -11.65
CA SER A 18 6.89 -21.06 -12.88
C SER A 18 6.82 -19.89 -13.88
N ALA A 19 7.97 -19.30 -14.24
CA ALA A 19 8.02 -18.26 -15.28
C ALA A 19 9.11 -18.47 -16.33
N GLN A 20 9.37 -19.71 -16.74
CA GLN A 20 10.19 -20.01 -17.94
C GLN A 20 9.68 -21.27 -18.64
N ASN A 21 8.68 -21.14 -19.51
CA ASN A 21 8.67 -21.90 -20.77
C ASN A 21 7.62 -21.32 -21.72
N SER A 22 8.09 -20.48 -22.63
CA SER A 22 7.38 -20.20 -23.86
C SER A 22 8.48 -20.02 -24.89
N ASP A 23 8.80 -21.10 -25.59
CA ASP A 23 9.55 -21.04 -26.83
C ASP A 23 8.51 -20.94 -27.97
N PRO A 24 8.31 -19.76 -28.58
CA PRO A 24 7.43 -19.61 -29.72
C PRO A 24 8.19 -19.74 -31.05
N SER A 25 9.37 -20.37 -31.08
CA SER A 25 10.14 -20.52 -32.32
C SER A 25 9.87 -21.87 -32.99
N LYS A 26 8.75 -21.95 -33.72
CA LYS A 26 8.57 -22.73 -34.96
C LYS A 26 7.14 -22.61 -35.49
N PRO A 27 6.85 -21.64 -36.39
CA PRO A 27 5.82 -21.85 -37.39
C PRO A 27 6.39 -22.84 -38.43
N GLU A 28 5.76 -24.01 -38.52
CA GLU A 28 5.97 -24.98 -39.58
C GLU A 28 5.56 -24.32 -40.92
N LEU A 29 6.56 -23.96 -41.72
CA LEU A 29 6.39 -23.40 -43.06
C LEU A 29 5.92 -24.51 -44.00
N GLN A 30 4.59 -24.64 -44.15
CA GLN A 30 4.03 -25.36 -45.27
C GLN A 30 4.07 -24.48 -46.52
N HIS A 31 4.65 -25.07 -47.56
CA HIS A 31 4.97 -24.50 -48.86
C HIS A 31 3.73 -24.10 -49.68
N THR A 32 3.82 -22.90 -50.28
CA THR A 32 3.42 -22.51 -51.64
C THR A 32 2.05 -22.92 -52.21
N LEU A 33 1.29 -21.93 -52.69
CA LEU A 33 1.10 -21.60 -54.11
C LEU A 33 0.07 -20.45 -54.22
N TYR A 34 0.23 -19.55 -55.20
CA TYR A 34 -0.60 -18.38 -55.56
C TYR A 34 -0.22 -17.02 -54.92
N PRO A 35 0.48 -16.13 -55.66
CA PRO A 35 0.83 -14.78 -55.23
C PRO A 35 -0.30 -13.73 -55.27
N TRP A 36 -1.54 -14.12 -55.62
CA TRP A 36 -2.64 -13.17 -55.91
C TRP A 36 -3.84 -13.25 -54.96
N MET A 37 -3.82 -14.14 -53.98
CA MET A 37 -4.84 -14.15 -52.93
C MET A 37 -4.26 -13.46 -51.70
N GLU A 38 -4.61 -12.20 -51.49
CA GLU A 38 -4.52 -11.61 -50.16
C GLU A 38 -5.42 -12.43 -49.23
N PRO A 39 -4.88 -13.17 -48.24
CA PRO A 39 -5.74 -13.76 -47.24
C PRO A 39 -6.36 -12.59 -46.47
N LYS A 40 -7.66 -12.37 -46.64
CA LYS A 40 -8.46 -11.60 -45.67
C LYS A 40 -8.38 -12.35 -44.35
N VAL A 41 -7.34 -12.06 -43.57
CA VAL A 41 -7.27 -12.44 -42.16
C VAL A 41 -8.59 -12.00 -41.53
N PRO A 42 -9.38 -12.91 -40.95
CA PRO A 42 -10.53 -12.52 -40.16
C PRO A 42 -10.00 -11.52 -39.15
N ASN A 43 -10.49 -10.30 -39.22
CA ASN A 43 -10.14 -9.25 -38.29
C ASN A 43 -10.74 -9.68 -36.95
N MET A 44 -10.04 -10.59 -36.26
CA MET A 44 -10.31 -10.95 -34.87
C MET A 44 -10.08 -9.65 -34.13
N LYS A 45 -11.16 -8.87 -34.00
CA LYS A 45 -11.26 -7.79 -33.03
C LYS A 45 -10.73 -8.42 -31.76
N ASN A 46 -9.54 -8.00 -31.36
CA ASN A 46 -8.91 -8.34 -30.09
C ASN A 46 -9.82 -7.78 -28.98
N THR A 47 -10.97 -8.40 -28.78
CA THR A 47 -11.82 -8.18 -27.63
C THR A 47 -11.08 -8.83 -26.48
N LYS A 48 -10.06 -8.14 -25.97
CA LYS A 48 -9.52 -8.43 -24.64
C LYS A 48 -10.75 -8.59 -23.75
N PRO A 49 -10.94 -9.74 -23.08
CA PRO A 49 -12.17 -9.98 -22.34
C PRO A 49 -12.32 -8.85 -21.33
N PHE A 50 -13.36 -8.04 -21.50
CA PHE A 50 -13.62 -6.80 -20.73
C PHE A 50 -13.59 -7.07 -19.21
N THR A 51 -13.85 -8.30 -18.82
CA THR A 51 -13.82 -8.83 -17.45
C THR A 51 -12.41 -9.04 -16.86
N ARG A 52 -11.39 -9.45 -17.64
CA ARG A 52 -9.99 -9.49 -17.15
C ARG A 52 -9.52 -8.10 -16.74
N ASN A 53 -9.95 -7.06 -17.47
CA ASN A 53 -9.65 -5.67 -17.12
C ASN A 53 -10.31 -5.24 -15.80
N LYS A 54 -11.53 -5.68 -15.48
CA LYS A 54 -12.22 -5.31 -14.23
C LYS A 54 -11.53 -5.87 -12.99
N ILE A 55 -11.22 -7.17 -13.00
CA ILE A 55 -10.52 -7.83 -11.88
C ILE A 55 -9.12 -7.24 -11.69
N GLN A 56 -8.38 -7.00 -12.78
CA GLN A 56 -7.06 -6.39 -12.68
C GLN A 56 -7.12 -4.96 -12.13
N ARG A 57 -8.11 -4.16 -12.55
CA ARG A 57 -8.33 -2.81 -12.01
C ARG A 57 -8.65 -2.85 -10.52
N ALA A 58 -9.48 -3.80 -10.07
CA ALA A 58 -9.80 -3.96 -8.64
C ALA A 58 -8.56 -4.36 -7.82
N LYS A 59 -7.76 -5.33 -8.30
CA LYS A 59 -6.48 -5.69 -7.68
C LYS A 59 -5.53 -4.49 -7.58
N ASN A 60 -5.42 -3.70 -8.66
CA ASN A 60 -4.58 -2.50 -8.67
C ASN A 60 -5.09 -1.42 -7.70
N ARG A 61 -6.41 -1.31 -7.46
CA ARG A 61 -6.97 -0.41 -6.46
C ARG A 61 -6.60 -0.84 -5.05
N ILE A 62 -6.75 -2.13 -4.73
CA ILE A 62 -6.36 -2.70 -3.44
C ILE A 62 -4.87 -2.44 -3.18
N ALA A 63 -4.00 -2.78 -4.13
CA ALA A 63 -2.56 -2.56 -3.99
C ALA A 63 -2.17 -1.08 -3.74
N ARG A 64 -2.91 -0.14 -4.33
CA ARG A 64 -2.69 1.30 -4.08
C ARG A 64 -3.11 1.70 -2.67
N GLU A 65 -4.25 1.20 -2.18
CA GLU A 65 -4.71 1.46 -0.81
C GLU A 65 -3.79 0.81 0.23
N GLU A 66 -3.29 -0.41 -0.01
CA GLU A 66 -2.27 -1.05 0.82
C GLU A 66 -1.00 -0.19 0.90
N GLN A 67 -0.51 0.27 -0.24
CA GLN A 67 0.68 1.12 -0.29
C GLN A 67 0.43 2.48 0.40
N LYS A 68 -0.79 3.01 0.30
CA LYS A 68 -1.20 4.23 1.02
C LYS A 68 -1.18 3.99 2.53
N LEU A 69 -1.76 2.89 3.00
CA LEU A 69 -1.76 2.52 4.42
C LEU A 69 -0.35 2.34 4.97
N ILE A 70 0.57 1.72 4.21
CA ILE A 70 1.97 1.60 4.60
C ILE A 70 2.61 2.98 4.80
N LYS A 71 2.37 3.91 3.87
CA LYS A 71 2.89 5.29 3.97
C LYS A 71 2.32 6.02 5.17
N LEU A 72 1.01 5.94 5.38
CA LEU A 72 0.33 6.57 6.52
C LEU A 72 0.82 5.98 7.84
N GLY A 73 1.01 4.67 7.94
CA GLY A 73 1.56 4.03 9.14
C GLY A 73 3.01 4.46 9.43
N GLN A 74 3.83 4.64 8.40
CA GLN A 74 5.18 5.20 8.56
C GLN A 74 5.16 6.66 9.03
N GLU A 75 4.23 7.46 8.52
CA GLU A 75 4.04 8.84 8.93
C GLU A 75 3.54 8.93 10.37
N GLU A 76 2.53 8.14 10.73
CA GLU A 76 2.01 8.00 12.09
C GLU A 76 3.14 7.67 13.08
N TRP A 77 3.94 6.64 12.77
CA TRP A 77 5.08 6.25 13.60
C TRP A 77 6.11 7.38 13.79
N LYS A 78 6.40 8.14 12.73
CA LYS A 78 7.31 9.30 12.82
C LYS A 78 6.74 10.40 13.70
N ILE A 79 5.44 10.69 13.56
CA ILE A 79 4.75 11.69 14.38
C ILE A 79 4.73 11.27 15.85
N GLU A 80 4.50 9.99 16.16
CA GLU A 80 4.51 9.48 17.53
C GLU A 80 5.91 9.57 18.17
N LEU A 81 6.97 9.26 17.41
CA LEU A 81 8.35 9.44 17.87
C LEU A 81 8.67 10.92 18.15
N ASP A 82 8.29 11.83 17.26
CA ASP A 82 8.50 13.27 17.46
C ASP A 82 7.71 13.79 18.67
N LEU A 83 6.44 13.38 18.82
CA LEU A 83 5.62 13.73 19.97
C LEU A 83 6.27 13.26 21.29
N LYS A 84 6.81 12.04 21.32
CA LYS A 84 7.51 11.52 22.49
C LYS A 84 8.75 12.36 22.83
N ALA A 85 9.55 12.71 21.81
CA ALA A 85 10.71 13.58 22.01
C ALA A 85 10.33 14.98 22.51
N GLN A 86 9.21 15.55 22.03
CA GLN A 86 8.69 16.83 22.50
C GLN A 86 8.21 16.75 23.96
N LEU A 87 7.53 15.67 24.34
CA LEU A 87 7.10 15.43 25.73
C LEU A 87 8.28 15.27 26.68
N GLU A 88 9.34 14.56 26.26
CA GLU A 88 10.57 14.43 27.05
C GLU A 88 11.27 15.78 27.24
N LYS A 89 11.35 16.60 26.17
CA LYS A 89 11.88 17.97 26.26
C LYS A 89 11.06 18.85 27.19
N LEU A 90 9.73 18.78 27.12
CA LEU A 90 8.84 19.52 28.02
C LEU A 90 9.09 19.11 29.48
N LYS A 91 9.21 17.80 29.75
CA LYS A 91 9.51 17.30 31.09
C LYS A 91 10.86 17.80 31.62
N GLN A 92 11.88 17.86 30.76
CA GLN A 92 13.18 18.43 31.12
C GLN A 92 13.08 19.93 31.45
N LEU A 93 12.32 20.69 30.64
CA LEU A 93 12.07 22.10 30.91
C LEU A 93 11.35 22.30 32.24
N GLU A 94 10.24 21.60 32.47
CA GLU A 94 9.46 21.68 33.72
C GLU A 94 10.29 21.31 34.95
N ASN A 95 11.15 20.29 34.87
CA ASN A 95 12.06 19.92 35.97
C ASN A 95 13.19 20.93 36.20
N SER A 96 13.63 21.65 35.16
CA SER A 96 14.63 22.72 35.30
C SER A 96 14.05 24.03 35.84
N SER A 97 12.72 24.20 35.72
CA SER A 97 11.97 25.37 36.22
C SER A 97 12.03 25.54 37.73
N GLU A 98 12.19 24.46 38.51
CA GLU A 98 12.29 24.53 39.97
C GLU A 98 13.47 25.38 40.47
N LYS A 99 14.42 25.75 39.59
CA LYS A 99 15.62 26.51 39.94
C LYS A 99 15.70 27.92 39.34
N SER A 100 14.80 28.32 38.43
CA SER A 100 14.85 29.63 37.77
C SER A 100 13.46 30.22 37.54
N ASN A 101 13.16 31.33 38.22
CA ASN A 101 11.96 32.15 37.98
C ASN A 101 12.16 33.13 36.80
N GLU A 102 12.80 32.69 35.72
CA GLU A 102 12.99 33.55 34.54
C GLU A 102 11.74 33.56 33.65
N PRO A 103 11.23 34.75 33.25
CA PRO A 103 10.09 34.86 32.35
C PRO A 103 10.31 34.20 30.98
N ASP A 104 11.55 34.10 30.53
CA ASP A 104 11.91 33.37 29.29
C ASP A 104 11.71 31.85 29.43
N HIS A 105 11.81 31.31 30.64
CA HIS A 105 11.60 29.90 30.91
C HIS A 105 10.13 29.50 30.71
N GLN A 106 9.21 30.28 31.30
CA GLN A 106 7.77 30.07 31.14
C GLN A 106 7.33 30.15 29.67
N LYS A 107 7.88 31.12 28.93
CA LYS A 107 7.62 31.27 27.49
C LYS A 107 8.07 30.06 26.68
N ASN A 108 9.17 29.42 27.06
CA ASN A 108 9.65 28.20 26.39
C ASN A 108 8.76 26.99 26.69
N ILE A 109 8.25 26.86 27.92
CA ILE A 109 7.27 25.84 28.29
C ILE A 109 5.98 25.99 27.49
N GLU A 110 5.43 27.21 27.38
CA GLU A 110 4.24 27.47 26.58
C GLU A 110 4.43 27.15 25.11
N LYS A 111 5.57 27.57 24.52
CA LYS A 111 5.92 27.21 23.14
C LYS A 111 5.97 25.70 22.95
N ALA A 112 6.61 24.96 23.85
CA ALA A 112 6.66 23.50 23.79
C ALA A 112 5.25 22.88 23.86
N LYS A 113 4.38 23.36 24.76
CA LYS A 113 2.99 22.90 24.87
C LYS A 113 2.19 23.15 23.58
N THR A 114 2.34 24.33 22.97
CA THR A 114 1.66 24.62 21.69
C THR A 114 2.17 23.75 20.53
N GLN A 115 3.47 23.41 20.50
CA GLN A 115 4.02 22.49 19.50
C GLN A 115 3.49 21.07 19.70
N ILE A 116 3.44 20.59 20.94
CA ILE A 116 2.86 19.29 21.30
C ILE A 116 1.41 19.21 20.84
N ALA A 117 0.60 20.24 21.10
CA ALA A 117 -0.79 20.29 20.67
C ALA A 117 -0.93 20.18 19.14
N LYS A 118 -0.10 20.91 18.37
CA LYS A 118 -0.08 20.82 16.91
C LYS A 118 0.33 19.43 16.41
N THR A 119 1.31 18.80 17.06
CA THR A 119 1.76 17.45 16.71
C THR A 119 0.67 16.41 17.01
N GLN A 120 -0.04 16.55 18.14
CA GLN A 120 -1.19 15.70 18.48
C GLN A 120 -2.34 15.85 17.50
N GLU A 121 -2.64 17.07 17.04
CA GLU A 121 -3.66 17.31 16.01
C GLU A 121 -3.29 16.59 14.70
N LYS A 122 -2.03 16.68 14.27
CA LYS A 122 -1.52 15.95 13.10
C LYS A 122 -1.61 14.43 13.28
N LEU A 123 -1.29 13.92 14.46
CA LEU A 123 -1.41 12.50 14.78
C LEU A 123 -2.86 12.03 14.65
N ASN A 124 -3.80 12.78 15.22
CA ASN A 124 -5.23 12.47 15.15
C ASN A 124 -5.73 12.48 13.71
N LYS A 125 -5.34 13.49 12.91
CA LYS A 125 -5.67 13.53 11.48
C LYS A 125 -5.14 12.30 10.74
N THR A 126 -3.89 11.94 10.98
CA THR A 126 -3.27 10.75 10.35
C THR A 126 -4.01 9.47 10.75
N LYS A 127 -4.36 9.31 12.03
CA LYS A 127 -5.17 8.19 12.54
C LYS A 127 -6.55 8.10 11.86
N THR A 128 -7.23 9.24 11.67
CA THR A 128 -8.50 9.25 10.93
C THR A 128 -8.33 8.84 9.47
N GLU A 129 -7.25 9.25 8.82
CA GLU A 129 -6.98 8.86 7.43
C GLU A 129 -6.62 7.38 7.29
N VAL A 130 -5.87 6.82 8.25
CA VAL A 130 -5.59 5.37 8.34
C VAL A 130 -6.91 4.60 8.49
N ALA A 131 -7.81 5.03 9.38
CA ALA A 131 -9.11 4.38 9.58
C ALA A 131 -9.97 4.41 8.31
N LEU A 132 -10.04 5.56 7.62
CA LEU A 132 -10.77 5.70 6.37
C LEU A 132 -10.19 4.84 5.24
N SER A 133 -8.86 4.83 5.10
CA SER A 133 -8.17 4.04 4.07
C SER A 133 -8.31 2.54 4.35
N THR A 134 -8.28 2.13 5.61
CA THR A 134 -8.52 0.74 6.05
C THR A 134 -9.93 0.28 5.70
N LYS A 135 -10.93 1.13 5.99
CA LYS A 135 -12.32 0.84 5.60
C LYS A 135 -12.46 0.68 4.08
N THR A 136 -11.87 1.60 3.33
CA THR A 136 -11.91 1.58 1.85
C THR A 136 -11.25 0.34 1.29
N LEU A 137 -10.14 -0.11 1.87
CA LEU A 137 -9.48 -1.36 1.48
C LEU A 137 -10.38 -2.56 1.73
N ASN A 138 -11.00 -2.66 2.91
CA ASN A 138 -11.91 -3.75 3.24
C ASN A 138 -13.14 -3.79 2.29
N ASP A 139 -13.74 -2.64 2.02
CA ASP A 139 -14.88 -2.54 1.09
C ASP A 139 -14.48 -3.01 -0.33
N ASN A 140 -13.27 -2.63 -0.80
CA ASN A 140 -12.75 -3.09 -2.09
C ASN A 140 -12.47 -4.60 -2.12
N GLU A 141 -11.98 -5.19 -1.02
CA GLU A 141 -11.76 -6.63 -0.92
C GLU A 141 -13.07 -7.42 -0.94
N ILE A 142 -14.10 -6.93 -0.23
CA ILE A 142 -15.44 -7.54 -0.24
C ILE A 142 -16.01 -7.52 -1.65
N ALA A 143 -16.01 -6.36 -2.31
CA ALA A 143 -16.50 -6.23 -3.68
C ALA A 143 -15.75 -7.13 -4.67
N LEU A 144 -14.44 -7.33 -4.48
CA LEU A 144 -13.64 -8.26 -5.29
C LEU A 144 -14.02 -9.72 -5.04
N LYS A 145 -14.34 -10.11 -3.81
CA LYS A 145 -14.79 -11.47 -3.46
C LYS A 145 -16.17 -11.75 -4.04
N GLU A 146 -17.12 -10.83 -3.89
CA GLU A 146 -18.47 -10.94 -4.46
C GLU A 146 -18.44 -11.10 -5.98
N ALA A 147 -17.68 -10.25 -6.68
CA ALA A 147 -17.52 -10.34 -8.14
C ALA A 147 -16.86 -11.65 -8.62
N ARG A 148 -16.14 -12.37 -7.75
CA ARG A 148 -15.62 -13.72 -8.06
C ARG A 148 -16.66 -14.80 -7.82
N LEU A 149 -17.47 -14.67 -6.77
CA LEU A 149 -18.51 -15.65 -6.41
C LEU A 149 -19.67 -15.66 -7.41
N GLU A 150 -20.14 -14.49 -7.86
CA GLU A 150 -21.15 -14.38 -8.93
C GLU A 150 -20.70 -15.07 -10.23
N LYS A 151 -19.38 -15.10 -10.48
CA LYS A 151 -18.81 -15.76 -11.66
C LYS A 151 -18.71 -17.28 -11.55
N SER A 152 -18.65 -17.85 -10.35
CA SER A 152 -18.58 -19.30 -10.14
C SER A 152 -19.95 -19.98 -10.06
N GLY A 153 -21.03 -19.21 -9.97
CA GLY A 153 -22.41 -19.70 -9.87
C GLY A 153 -23.26 -19.51 -11.14
N SER A 154 -22.67 -19.04 -12.25
CA SER A 154 -23.27 -19.00 -13.60
C SER A 154 -22.54 -19.96 -14.52
#